data_AF-A0A1V5KC02-F1
#
_entry.id   AF-A0A1V5KC02-F1
#
_cell.length_a   1.000
_cell.length_b   1.000
_cell.length_c   1.000
_cell.angle_alpha   90.00
_cell.angle_beta   90.00
_cell.angle_gamma   90.00
#
_symmetry.space_group_name_H-M   'P 1'
#
loop_
_entity.id
_entity.type
_entity.pdbx_description
1 polymer ?
#
loop_
_entity_poly.entity_id
_entity_poly.type
_entity_poly.pdbx_seq_one_letter_code
_entity_poly.pdbx_strand_id
1 'polypeptide(L)'
;MSHGYLSKMLDLLTGAYNRTDVRNAHNSLPLETNIGRLFDTFAWGLELVHEQTDKILLWDDIDNARGEVLDRYGENFGVKRDGTPDTFYRLLIKIKMISLLSGGDIETVINAAATLFDLEPSLIDLDEVFPAKVWIYVDEDILSAEQINTAELISRVMKRIVAAGVGMRLFFRTYHTTEQTIFINTGFATASRIKARPPNVNRRATETLYAGAAAVYTTALTIRPAN
;
A
#
# COMPACT_ATOMS: atom_id res chain seq x y z
N MET A 1 11.52 22.41 20.62
CA MET A 1 12.77 23.18 20.40
C MET A 1 12.41 24.62 20.67
N SER A 2 13.23 25.42 21.35
CA SER A 2 12.90 26.83 21.56
C SER A 2 13.07 27.62 20.26
N HIS A 3 12.02 28.30 19.80
CA HIS A 3 11.98 29.09 18.56
C HIS A 3 12.63 30.47 18.74
N GLY A 4 13.23 30.74 19.92
CA GLY A 4 14.03 31.94 20.17
C GLY A 4 13.21 33.23 20.28
N TYR A 5 11.91 33.15 20.56
CA TYR A 5 11.04 34.32 20.68
C TYR A 5 11.50 35.28 21.79
N LEU A 6 11.91 34.75 22.94
CA LEU A 6 12.36 35.56 24.08
C LEU A 6 13.58 36.40 23.73
N SER A 7 14.65 35.79 23.19
CA SER A 7 15.88 36.52 22.83
C SER A 7 15.59 37.58 21.78
N LYS A 8 14.78 37.24 20.76
CA LYS A 8 14.43 38.18 19.70
C LYS A 8 13.60 39.37 20.21
N MET A 9 12.70 39.14 21.15
CA MET A 9 11.89 40.22 21.75
C MET A 9 12.73 41.12 22.65
N LEU A 10 13.62 40.54 23.46
CA LEU A 10 14.52 41.31 24.32
C LEU A 10 15.54 42.13 23.48
N ASP A 11 15.98 41.61 22.35
CA ASP A 11 16.87 42.32 21.40
C ASP A 11 16.18 43.50 20.70
N LEU A 12 14.86 43.38 20.45
CA LEU A 12 14.05 44.43 19.80
C LEU A 12 13.67 45.56 20.77
N LEU A 13 13.92 45.42 22.07
CA LEU A 13 13.76 46.52 23.01
C LEU A 13 14.76 47.63 22.70
N THR A 14 14.29 48.88 22.71
CA THR A 14 15.08 50.06 22.36
C THR A 14 16.31 50.20 23.26
N GLY A 15 17.36 50.87 22.76
CA GLY A 15 18.65 50.99 23.44
C GLY A 15 18.66 51.67 24.81
N ALA A 16 17.52 52.19 25.28
CA ALA A 16 17.33 52.71 26.64
C ALA A 16 17.07 51.62 27.69
N TYR A 17 16.83 50.37 27.26
CA TYR A 17 16.60 49.23 28.14
C TYR A 17 17.91 48.61 28.66
N ASN A 18 17.92 48.18 29.92
CA ASN A 18 19.07 47.50 30.49
C ASN A 18 19.21 46.08 29.90
N ARG A 19 20.27 45.85 29.12
CA ARG A 19 20.51 44.60 28.38
C ARG A 19 21.02 43.44 29.26
N THR A 20 20.95 43.55 30.58
CA THR A 20 21.28 42.45 31.50
C THR A 20 20.43 41.22 31.23
N ASP A 21 19.13 41.39 30.98
CA ASP A 21 18.22 40.28 30.69
C ASP A 21 18.49 39.61 29.34
N VAL A 22 18.93 40.35 28.32
CA VAL A 22 19.37 39.78 27.03
C VAL A 22 20.55 38.83 27.26
N ARG A 23 21.55 39.29 28.02
CA ARG A 23 22.72 38.49 28.36
C ARG A 23 22.34 37.28 29.21
N ASN A 24 21.41 37.44 30.15
CA ASN A 24 20.95 36.34 31.00
C ASN A 24 20.18 35.30 30.17
N ALA A 25 19.31 35.71 29.24
CA ALA A 25 18.59 34.81 28.34
C ALA A 25 19.53 33.97 27.48
N HIS A 26 20.58 34.57 26.88
CA HIS A 26 21.59 33.82 26.11
C HIS A 26 22.39 32.82 26.96
N ASN A 27 22.63 33.15 28.23
CA ASN A 27 23.38 32.30 29.15
C ASN A 27 22.48 31.36 29.98
N SER A 28 21.18 31.29 29.68
CA SER A 28 20.20 30.50 30.44
C SER A 28 20.18 30.82 31.95
N LEU A 29 20.40 32.09 32.29
CA LEU A 29 20.38 32.63 33.65
C LEU A 29 19.02 33.27 33.96
N PRO A 30 18.60 33.34 35.24
CA PRO A 30 17.33 33.93 35.63
C PRO A 30 17.23 35.42 35.25
N LEU A 31 16.03 35.82 34.85
CA LEU A 31 15.71 37.20 34.45
C LEU A 31 15.54 38.09 35.69
N GLU A 32 16.15 39.26 35.66
CA GLU A 32 16.22 40.16 36.82
C GLU A 32 15.11 41.20 36.79
N THR A 33 14.76 41.74 35.62
CA THR A 33 13.77 42.83 35.53
C THR A 33 12.33 42.32 35.37
N ASN A 34 11.36 43.14 35.78
CA ASN A 34 9.94 42.87 35.58
C ASN A 34 9.55 42.79 34.09
N ILE A 35 10.22 43.57 33.24
CA ILE A 35 10.00 43.58 31.79
C ILE A 35 10.50 42.26 31.20
N GLY A 36 11.69 41.80 31.60
CA GLY A 36 12.22 40.50 31.21
C GLY A 36 11.28 39.35 31.58
N ARG A 37 10.76 39.34 32.82
CA ARG A 37 9.79 38.33 33.27
C ARG A 37 8.47 38.37 32.50
N LEU A 38 7.98 39.57 32.13
CA LEU A 38 6.77 39.71 31.32
C LEU A 38 7.00 39.14 29.91
N PHE A 39 8.11 39.49 29.27
CA PHE A 39 8.46 38.94 27.96
C PHE A 39 8.71 37.44 28.00
N ASP A 40 9.22 36.89 29.09
CA ASP A 40 9.36 35.44 29.28
C ASP A 40 8.00 34.74 29.28
N THR A 41 7.03 35.22 30.05
CA THR A 41 5.67 34.64 30.05
C THR A 41 4.98 34.77 28.69
N PHE A 42 5.21 35.89 27.99
CA PHE A 42 4.65 36.10 26.66
C PHE A 42 5.34 35.22 25.60
N ALA A 43 6.66 35.11 25.65
CA ALA A 43 7.43 34.23 24.77
C ALA A 43 7.05 32.77 24.98
N TRP A 44 6.88 32.33 26.24
CA TRP A 44 6.36 31.00 26.55
C TRP A 44 4.98 30.74 25.92
N GLY A 45 4.07 31.71 26.00
CA GLY A 45 2.75 31.61 25.37
C GLY A 45 2.82 31.50 23.84
N LEU A 46 3.69 32.29 23.20
CA LEU A 46 3.89 32.23 21.75
C LEU A 46 4.56 30.94 21.31
N GLU A 47 5.53 30.46 22.08
CA GLU A 47 6.18 29.17 21.86
C GLU A 47 5.16 28.03 21.88
N LEU A 48 4.28 28.03 22.89
CA LEU A 48 3.21 27.05 22.99
C LEU A 48 2.28 27.11 21.78
N VAL A 49 1.84 28.30 21.36
CA VAL A 49 0.98 28.47 20.18
C VAL A 49 1.69 28.00 18.90
N HIS A 50 2.98 28.26 18.75
CA HIS A 50 3.75 27.80 17.60
C HIS A 50 3.84 26.28 17.58
N GLU A 51 4.20 25.65 18.70
CA GLU A 51 4.29 24.19 18.80
C GLU A 51 2.93 23.51 18.53
N GLN A 52 1.82 24.11 18.96
CA GLN A 52 0.50 23.58 18.62
C GLN A 52 0.16 23.78 17.13
N THR A 53 0.56 24.91 16.55
CA THR A 53 0.34 25.20 15.13
C THR A 53 1.13 24.22 14.25
N ASP A 54 2.37 23.94 14.60
CA ASP A 54 3.20 22.94 13.91
C ASP A 54 2.60 21.54 14.00
N LYS A 55 2.03 21.17 15.16
CA LYS A 55 1.30 19.91 15.30
C LYS A 55 0.05 19.87 14.42
N ILE A 56 -0.68 20.97 14.32
CA ILE A 56 -1.85 21.07 13.43
C ILE A 56 -1.41 20.91 11.98
N LEU A 57 -0.36 21.59 11.55
CA LEU A 57 0.20 21.45 10.20
C LEU A 57 0.67 20.02 9.91
N LEU A 58 1.32 19.38 10.89
CA LEU A 58 1.71 17.98 10.76
C LEU A 58 0.50 17.04 10.63
N TRP A 59 -0.58 17.32 11.35
CA TRP A 59 -1.80 16.49 11.32
C TRP A 59 -2.75 16.81 10.17
N ASP A 60 -2.55 17.93 9.47
CA ASP A 60 -3.25 18.23 8.23
C ASP A 60 -2.86 17.25 7.11
N ASP A 61 -1.64 16.71 7.19
CA ASP A 61 -1.23 15.59 6.35
C ASP A 61 -1.85 14.27 6.84
N ILE A 62 -2.64 13.65 5.96
CA ILE A 62 -3.33 12.38 6.23
C ILE A 62 -2.37 11.25 6.59
N ASP A 63 -1.13 11.26 6.08
CA ASP A 63 -0.12 10.24 6.40
C ASP A 63 0.35 10.32 7.85
N ASN A 64 0.28 11.52 8.42
CA ASN A 64 0.74 11.84 9.77
C ASN A 64 -0.41 11.97 10.78
N ALA A 65 -1.65 12.13 10.31
CA ALA A 65 -2.86 12.19 11.14
C ALA A 65 -3.09 10.91 11.96
N ARG A 66 -3.56 11.09 13.21
CA ARG A 66 -3.78 10.01 14.19
C ARG A 66 -5.05 10.24 15.01
N GLY A 67 -5.66 9.16 15.47
CA GLY A 67 -6.79 9.21 16.42
C GLY A 67 -7.98 10.03 15.90
N GLU A 68 -8.49 10.93 16.73
CA GLU A 68 -9.72 11.70 16.46
C GLU A 68 -9.64 12.55 15.20
N VAL A 69 -8.49 13.16 14.90
CA VAL A 69 -8.32 13.97 13.67
C VAL A 69 -8.49 13.10 12.44
N LEU A 70 -7.92 11.88 12.45
CA LEU A 70 -8.08 10.92 11.37
C LEU A 70 -9.53 10.43 11.26
N ASP A 71 -10.22 10.25 12.39
CA ASP A 71 -11.64 9.91 12.43
C ASP A 71 -12.50 11.00 11.76
N ARG A 72 -12.21 12.27 12.03
CA ARG A 72 -12.87 13.41 11.37
C ARG A 72 -12.67 13.42 9.86
N TYR A 73 -11.45 13.11 9.38
CA TYR A 73 -11.21 12.95 7.95
C TYR A 73 -12.06 11.82 7.36
N GLY A 74 -12.08 10.65 8.01
CA GLY A 74 -12.88 9.54 7.51
C GLY A 74 -14.38 9.80 7.54
N GLU A 75 -14.90 10.49 8.56
CA GLU A 75 -16.30 10.92 8.62
C GLU A 75 -16.66 11.85 7.46
N ASN A 76 -15.79 12.81 7.13
CA ASN A 76 -15.99 13.70 5.98
C ASN A 76 -16.10 12.93 4.64
N PHE A 77 -15.39 11.81 4.50
CA PHE A 77 -15.45 10.96 3.31
C PHE A 77 -16.45 9.78 3.43
N GLY A 78 -17.17 9.66 4.54
CA GLY A 78 -18.12 8.59 4.82
C GLY A 78 -17.49 7.21 5.05
N VAL A 79 -16.23 7.16 5.51
CA VAL A 79 -15.52 5.93 5.85
C VAL A 79 -15.65 5.69 7.36
N LYS A 80 -16.21 4.54 7.75
CA LYS A 80 -16.30 4.13 9.16
C LYS A 80 -15.04 3.37 9.56
N ARG A 81 -14.57 3.58 10.79
CA ARG A 81 -13.34 2.95 11.32
C ARG A 81 -13.54 1.48 11.69
N ASP A 82 -14.72 1.07 12.14
CA ASP A 82 -15.09 -0.32 12.45
C ASP A 82 -14.01 -1.12 13.23
N GLY A 83 -13.33 -0.49 14.19
CA GLY A 83 -12.28 -1.13 15.02
C GLY A 83 -10.93 -1.35 14.33
N THR A 84 -10.74 -0.77 13.16
CA THR A 84 -9.52 -0.87 12.34
C THR A 84 -8.36 -0.04 12.92
N PRO A 85 -7.10 -0.53 12.84
CA PRO A 85 -5.92 0.27 13.18
C PRO A 85 -5.75 1.48 12.25
N ASP A 86 -5.12 2.55 12.74
CA ASP A 86 -4.95 3.82 12.01
C ASP A 86 -4.26 3.65 10.65
N THR A 87 -3.34 2.68 10.53
CA THR A 87 -2.62 2.39 9.28
C THR A 87 -3.57 1.98 8.16
N PHE A 88 -4.43 0.98 8.41
CA PHE A 88 -5.41 0.51 7.44
C PHE A 88 -6.54 1.52 7.25
N TYR A 89 -6.90 2.27 8.30
CA TYR A 89 -7.91 3.32 8.19
C TYR A 89 -7.47 4.48 7.27
N ARG A 90 -6.21 4.92 7.35
CA ARG A 90 -5.64 5.89 6.39
C ARG A 90 -5.75 5.39 4.95
N LEU A 91 -5.39 4.13 4.73
CA LEU A 91 -5.45 3.51 3.41
C LEU A 91 -6.89 3.53 2.86
N LEU A 92 -7.88 3.14 3.67
CA LEU A 92 -9.29 3.20 3.29
C LEU A 92 -9.76 4.62 2.91
N ILE A 93 -9.34 5.63 3.67
CA ILE A 93 -9.68 7.03 3.37
C ILE A 93 -9.04 7.47 2.03
N LYS A 94 -7.74 7.20 1.83
CA LYS A 94 -7.04 7.53 0.59
C LYS A 94 -7.72 6.90 -0.63
N ILE A 95 -8.10 5.63 -0.52
CA ILE A 95 -8.79 4.93 -1.62
C ILE A 95 -10.17 5.52 -1.88
N LYS A 96 -10.88 5.91 -0.81
CA LYS A 96 -12.17 6.59 -0.97
C LYS A 96 -12.00 7.92 -1.69
N MET A 97 -10.95 8.68 -1.38
CA MET A 97 -10.61 9.92 -2.09
C MET A 97 -10.30 9.64 -3.57
N ILE A 98 -9.49 8.63 -3.88
CA ILE A 98 -9.17 8.22 -5.26
C ILE A 98 -10.46 7.82 -6.00
N SER A 99 -11.34 7.04 -5.36
CA SER A 99 -12.64 6.63 -5.92
C SER A 99 -13.57 7.81 -6.21
N LEU A 100 -13.55 8.86 -5.39
CA LEU A 100 -14.37 10.05 -5.60
C LEU A 100 -13.80 10.97 -6.70
N LEU A 101 -12.47 11.01 -6.82
CA LEU A 101 -11.79 11.79 -7.85
C LEU A 101 -11.80 11.07 -9.21
N SER A 102 -11.81 9.75 -9.21
CA SER A 102 -11.72 8.92 -10.40
C SER A 102 -13.10 8.62 -11.00
N GLY A 103 -13.17 8.67 -12.33
CA GLY A 103 -14.32 8.16 -13.09
C GLY A 103 -14.36 6.62 -13.22
N GLY A 104 -13.42 5.90 -12.57
CA GLY A 104 -13.26 4.45 -12.72
C GLY A 104 -12.38 4.06 -13.91
N ASP A 105 -11.45 4.93 -14.29
CA ASP A 105 -10.46 4.66 -15.34
C ASP A 105 -9.51 3.51 -14.95
N ILE A 106 -9.06 2.73 -15.93
CA ILE A 106 -8.24 1.53 -15.75
C ILE A 106 -6.98 1.86 -14.94
N GLU A 107 -6.26 2.91 -15.31
CA GLU A 107 -5.03 3.32 -14.64
C GLU A 107 -5.27 3.67 -13.17
N THR A 108 -6.42 4.27 -12.86
CA THR A 108 -6.75 4.57 -11.47
C THR A 108 -7.03 3.29 -10.68
N VAL A 109 -7.71 2.32 -11.29
CA VAL A 109 -7.99 1.02 -10.67
C VAL A 109 -6.69 0.25 -10.40
N ILE A 110 -5.74 0.26 -11.35
CA ILE A 110 -4.43 -0.37 -11.19
C ILE A 110 -3.65 0.31 -10.05
N ASN A 111 -3.53 1.64 -10.05
CA ASN A 111 -2.83 2.36 -8.99
C ASN A 111 -3.46 2.17 -7.60
N ALA A 112 -4.79 2.06 -7.54
CA ALA A 112 -5.48 1.78 -6.29
C ALA A 112 -5.28 0.33 -5.82
N ALA A 113 -5.22 -0.63 -6.74
CA ALA A 113 -4.85 -2.00 -6.43
C ALA A 113 -3.42 -2.08 -5.89
N ALA A 114 -2.49 -1.38 -6.54
CA ALA A 114 -1.07 -1.31 -6.17
C ALA A 114 -0.89 -0.78 -4.76
N THR A 115 -1.55 0.32 -4.42
CA THR A 115 -1.51 0.89 -3.06
C THR A 115 -2.18 0.00 -2.00
N LEU A 116 -3.19 -0.79 -2.37
CA LEU A 116 -3.85 -1.74 -1.45
C LEU A 116 -3.00 -2.97 -1.14
N PHE A 117 -2.31 -3.49 -2.14
CA PHE A 117 -1.44 -4.66 -2.01
C PHE A 117 0.00 -4.31 -1.64
N ASP A 118 0.33 -3.02 -1.56
CA ASP A 118 1.70 -2.52 -1.38
C ASP A 118 2.66 -3.08 -2.45
N LEU A 119 2.20 -3.05 -3.70
CA LEU A 119 2.92 -3.55 -4.88
C LEU A 119 3.19 -2.42 -5.86
N GLU A 120 4.17 -2.62 -6.74
CA GLU A 120 4.35 -1.73 -7.90
C GLU A 120 3.20 -1.91 -8.91
N PRO A 121 2.71 -0.83 -9.55
CA PRO A 121 1.62 -0.91 -10.53
C PRO A 121 1.88 -1.88 -11.69
N SER A 122 3.14 -2.08 -12.07
CA SER A 122 3.55 -2.99 -13.15
C SER A 122 3.33 -4.48 -12.83
N LEU A 123 3.11 -4.84 -11.57
CA LEU A 123 2.87 -6.22 -11.14
C LEU A 123 1.37 -6.59 -11.16
N ILE A 124 0.50 -5.65 -11.54
CA ILE A 124 -0.94 -5.83 -11.52
C ILE A 124 -1.45 -5.78 -12.96
N ASP A 125 -1.96 -6.91 -13.44
CA ASP A 125 -2.60 -7.00 -14.73
C ASP A 125 -4.10 -6.74 -14.59
N LEU A 126 -4.67 -5.95 -15.51
CA LEU A 126 -6.09 -5.67 -15.58
C LEU A 126 -6.62 -5.97 -16.98
N ASP A 127 -7.61 -6.88 -17.06
CA ASP A 127 -8.30 -7.23 -18.30
C ASP A 127 -9.76 -6.74 -18.29
N GLU A 128 -10.17 -6.09 -19.38
CA GLU A 128 -11.58 -5.81 -19.64
C GLU A 128 -12.26 -7.02 -20.29
N VAL A 129 -13.29 -7.53 -19.62
CA VAL A 129 -14.05 -8.70 -20.06
C VAL A 129 -15.48 -8.30 -20.40
N PHE A 130 -15.88 -8.60 -21.63
CA PHE A 130 -17.24 -8.34 -22.08
C PHE A 130 -18.25 -9.32 -21.46
N PRO A 131 -19.46 -8.87 -21.03
CA PRO A 131 -19.93 -7.48 -20.96
C PRO A 131 -19.61 -6.81 -19.61
N ALA A 132 -19.07 -5.58 -19.67
CA ALA A 132 -18.87 -4.65 -18.56
C ALA A 132 -18.29 -5.30 -17.28
N LYS A 133 -17.18 -6.03 -17.41
CA LYS A 133 -16.44 -6.60 -16.27
C LYS A 133 -14.97 -6.25 -16.38
N VAL A 134 -14.35 -6.08 -15.22
CA VAL A 134 -12.91 -5.87 -15.07
C VAL A 134 -12.35 -6.99 -14.21
N TRP A 135 -11.36 -7.70 -14.71
CA TRP A 135 -10.65 -8.75 -13.99
C TRP A 135 -9.25 -8.28 -13.67
N ILE A 136 -8.87 -8.40 -12.40
CA ILE A 136 -7.58 -7.96 -11.90
C ILE A 136 -6.81 -9.20 -11.48
N TYR A 137 -5.60 -9.37 -11.99
CA TYR A 137 -4.72 -10.47 -11.66
C TYR A 137 -3.53 -9.98 -10.86
N VAL A 138 -3.24 -10.69 -9.78
CA VAL A 138 -2.05 -10.49 -8.97
C VAL A 138 -1.40 -11.84 -8.76
N ASP A 139 -0.08 -11.91 -8.90
CA ASP A 139 0.66 -13.15 -8.68
C ASP A 139 0.66 -13.50 -7.18
N GLU A 140 0.29 -14.75 -6.85
CA GLU A 140 0.19 -15.21 -5.46
C GLU A 140 1.55 -15.23 -4.76
N ASP A 141 2.62 -15.50 -5.53
CA ASP A 141 3.99 -15.65 -5.01
C ASP A 141 4.55 -14.35 -4.41
N ILE A 142 4.00 -13.20 -4.81
CA ILE A 142 4.43 -11.86 -4.37
C ILE A 142 3.66 -11.44 -3.11
N LEU A 143 2.51 -12.07 -2.84
CA LEU A 143 1.61 -11.68 -1.76
C LEU A 143 1.94 -12.41 -0.46
N SER A 144 1.79 -11.68 0.65
CA SER A 144 1.84 -12.28 1.98
C SER A 144 0.55 -13.05 2.31
N ALA A 145 0.65 -14.05 3.19
CA ALA A 145 -0.51 -14.84 3.62
C ALA A 145 -1.63 -13.97 4.25
N GLU A 146 -1.29 -12.87 4.91
CA GLU A 146 -2.27 -11.93 5.47
C GLU A 146 -3.07 -11.19 4.39
N GLN A 147 -2.40 -10.80 3.29
CA GLN A 147 -3.04 -10.14 2.16
C GLN A 147 -3.99 -11.09 1.41
N ILE A 148 -3.62 -12.36 1.28
CA ILE A 148 -4.48 -13.39 0.69
C ILE A 148 -5.74 -13.59 1.54
N ASN A 149 -5.60 -13.66 2.86
CA ASN A 149 -6.75 -13.79 3.77
C ASN A 149 -7.66 -12.55 3.74
N THR A 150 -7.10 -11.37 3.47
CA THR A 150 -7.83 -10.08 3.43
C THR A 150 -8.33 -9.74 2.02
N ALA A 151 -8.11 -10.61 1.04
CA ALA A 151 -8.45 -10.39 -0.37
C ALA A 151 -9.91 -10.01 -0.60
N GLU A 152 -10.84 -10.62 0.17
CA GLU A 152 -12.27 -10.30 0.04
C GLU A 152 -12.53 -8.83 0.43
N LEU A 153 -11.94 -8.36 1.52
CA LEU A 153 -12.09 -6.98 1.98
C LEU A 153 -11.50 -6.01 0.96
N ILE A 154 -10.30 -6.31 0.45
CA ILE A 154 -9.63 -5.54 -0.60
C ILE A 154 -10.51 -5.45 -1.85
N SER A 155 -11.06 -6.58 -2.30
CA SER A 155 -11.96 -6.62 -3.44
C SER A 155 -13.21 -5.76 -3.24
N ARG A 156 -13.76 -5.71 -2.02
CA ARG A 156 -14.94 -4.90 -1.69
C ARG A 156 -14.62 -3.40 -1.73
N VAL A 157 -13.42 -3.03 -1.29
CA VAL A 157 -12.94 -1.64 -1.34
C VAL A 157 -12.67 -1.22 -2.78
N MET A 158 -11.94 -2.03 -3.56
CA MET A 158 -11.66 -1.78 -4.97
C MET A 158 -12.93 -1.69 -5.82
N LYS A 159 -13.95 -2.49 -5.50
CA LYS A 159 -15.25 -2.45 -6.19
C LYS A 159 -15.94 -1.08 -6.09
N ARG A 160 -15.60 -0.27 -5.09
CA ARG A 160 -16.12 1.11 -4.94
C ARG A 160 -15.44 2.09 -5.89
N ILE A 161 -14.22 1.78 -6.34
CA ILE A 161 -13.43 2.61 -7.25
C ILE A 161 -13.90 2.43 -8.69
N VAL A 162 -14.23 1.18 -9.05
CA VAL A 162 -14.76 0.84 -10.37
C VAL A 162 -16.11 1.51 -10.60
N ALA A 163 -16.35 1.97 -11.83
CA ALA A 163 -17.58 2.64 -12.22
C ALA A 163 -18.84 1.81 -11.89
N ALA A 164 -19.94 2.51 -11.60
CA ALA A 164 -21.21 1.89 -11.27
C ALA A 164 -21.68 0.96 -12.41
N GLY A 165 -22.13 -0.24 -12.05
CA GLY A 165 -22.60 -1.25 -13.01
C GLY A 165 -21.51 -2.14 -13.64
N VAL A 166 -20.23 -1.77 -13.54
CA VAL A 166 -19.12 -2.59 -14.08
C VAL A 166 -18.71 -3.66 -13.07
N GLY A 167 -18.89 -4.95 -13.38
CA GLY A 167 -18.50 -6.07 -12.52
C GLY A 167 -16.98 -6.11 -12.26
N MET A 168 -16.54 -6.53 -11.08
CA MET A 168 -15.11 -6.65 -10.79
C MET A 168 -14.82 -7.98 -10.10
N ARG A 169 -13.72 -8.63 -10.47
CA ARG A 169 -13.20 -9.83 -9.81
C ARG A 169 -11.69 -9.73 -9.66
N LEU A 170 -11.20 -10.15 -8.50
CA LEU A 170 -9.78 -10.31 -8.20
C LEU A 170 -9.42 -11.78 -8.36
N PHE A 171 -8.33 -12.06 -9.07
CA PHE A 171 -7.77 -13.39 -9.26
C PHE A 171 -6.33 -13.42 -8.78
N PHE A 172 -5.98 -14.45 -8.02
CA PHE A 172 -4.60 -14.76 -7.73
C PHE A 172 -4.07 -15.75 -8.77
N ARG A 173 -2.91 -15.43 -9.35
CA ARG A 173 -2.26 -16.27 -10.35
C ARG A 173 -1.15 -17.06 -9.64
N THR A 174 -1.28 -18.38 -9.69
CA THR A 174 -0.29 -19.31 -9.12
C THR A 174 0.40 -20.05 -10.28
N TYR A 175 1.72 -20.03 -10.32
CA TYR A 175 2.49 -20.78 -11.32
C TYR A 175 2.89 -22.15 -10.76
N HIS A 176 2.06 -23.17 -10.95
CA HIS A 176 2.41 -24.54 -10.58
C HIS A 176 3.13 -25.27 -11.71
N THR A 177 4.45 -25.46 -11.55
CA THR A 177 5.22 -26.41 -12.37
C THR A 177 5.22 -27.78 -11.70
N THR A 178 4.60 -28.78 -12.33
CA THR A 178 4.61 -30.17 -11.84
C THR A 178 5.51 -31.02 -12.71
N GLU A 179 6.58 -31.55 -12.12
CA GLU A 179 7.38 -32.61 -12.73
C GLU A 179 6.91 -33.98 -12.21
N GLN A 180 6.50 -34.87 -13.12
CA GLN A 180 6.14 -36.24 -12.76
C GLN A 180 7.06 -37.22 -13.48
N THR A 181 7.86 -37.96 -12.72
CA THR A 181 8.66 -39.07 -13.26
C THR A 181 7.76 -40.30 -13.42
N ILE A 182 7.53 -40.71 -14.67
CA ILE A 182 6.74 -41.90 -14.98
C ILE A 182 7.71 -43.05 -15.31
N PHE A 183 7.64 -44.13 -14.54
CA PHE A 183 8.41 -45.35 -14.82
C PHE A 183 7.66 -46.21 -15.84
N ILE A 184 8.24 -46.35 -17.03
CA ILE A 184 7.71 -47.23 -18.09
C ILE A 184 8.50 -48.53 -18.06
N ASN A 185 7.84 -49.64 -17.74
CA ASN A 185 8.44 -50.96 -17.85
C ASN A 185 7.88 -51.65 -19.11
N THR A 186 8.63 -51.64 -20.21
CA THR A 186 8.27 -52.33 -21.46
C THR A 186 8.74 -53.78 -21.41
N GLY A 187 7.97 -54.62 -20.73
CA GLY A 187 8.05 -56.07 -20.88
C GLY A 187 7.22 -56.51 -22.09
N PHE A 188 7.89 -56.75 -23.22
CA PHE A 188 7.30 -57.28 -24.46
C PHE A 188 6.36 -56.33 -25.22
N ALA A 189 6.29 -56.51 -26.54
CA ALA A 189 5.83 -55.51 -27.49
C ALA A 189 4.40 -55.00 -27.25
N THR A 190 4.26 -53.83 -26.62
CA THR A 190 3.00 -53.09 -26.57
C THR A 190 3.31 -51.60 -26.43
N ALA A 191 2.70 -50.79 -27.28
CA ALA A 191 2.83 -49.35 -27.25
C ALA A 191 2.09 -48.76 -26.04
N SER A 192 2.82 -48.01 -25.21
CA SER A 192 2.26 -47.31 -24.06
C SER A 192 1.81 -45.90 -24.44
N ARG A 193 0.54 -45.58 -24.20
CA ARG A 193 -0.07 -44.25 -24.44
C ARG A 193 -0.37 -43.57 -23.11
N ILE A 194 0.20 -42.39 -22.88
CA ILE A 194 -0.02 -41.59 -21.67
C ILE A 194 -0.89 -40.37 -22.01
N LYS A 195 -1.91 -40.09 -21.20
CA LYS A 195 -2.72 -38.85 -21.25
C LYS A 195 -2.66 -38.18 -19.88
N ALA A 196 -1.87 -37.14 -19.74
CA ALA A 196 -1.88 -36.30 -18.54
C ALA A 196 -2.96 -35.23 -18.65
N ARG A 197 -3.59 -34.88 -17.51
CA ARG A 197 -4.56 -33.79 -17.46
C ARG A 197 -4.29 -32.64 -16.45
N PRO A 198 -3.69 -31.49 -16.84
CA PRO A 198 -3.67 -30.33 -15.92
C PRO A 198 -5.05 -29.73 -15.57
N PRO A 199 -5.25 -29.23 -14.33
CA PRO A 199 -6.52 -28.66 -13.89
C PRO A 199 -6.84 -27.32 -14.58
N ASN A 200 -8.11 -26.91 -14.54
CA ASN A 200 -8.62 -25.70 -15.19
C ASN A 200 -8.25 -24.43 -14.39
N VAL A 201 -7.10 -23.81 -14.70
CA VAL A 201 -6.93 -22.44 -15.24
C VAL A 201 -5.46 -22.30 -15.69
N ASN A 202 -5.28 -21.60 -16.82
CA ASN A 202 -4.07 -21.31 -17.57
C ASN A 202 -3.31 -22.46 -18.24
N ARG A 203 -2.90 -22.15 -19.48
CA ARG A 203 -2.86 -23.05 -20.63
C ARG A 203 -2.06 -24.32 -20.41
N ARG A 204 -2.56 -25.37 -21.04
CA ARG A 204 -2.20 -26.74 -20.80
C ARG A 204 -1.87 -27.41 -22.14
N ALA A 205 -0.63 -27.84 -22.31
CA ALA A 205 -0.19 -28.67 -23.43
C ALA A 205 -0.31 -30.16 -23.06
N THR A 206 -0.74 -30.99 -24.00
CA THR A 206 -0.82 -32.45 -23.81
C THR A 206 -0.38 -33.13 -25.09
N GLU A 207 0.80 -33.72 -25.08
CA GLU A 207 1.38 -34.51 -26.17
C GLU A 207 1.13 -36.01 -25.94
N THR A 208 0.96 -36.79 -27.02
CA THR A 208 0.79 -38.25 -26.97
C THR A 208 1.92 -38.92 -27.74
N LEU A 209 2.80 -39.63 -27.03
CA LEU A 209 3.90 -40.39 -27.64
C LEU A 209 3.48 -41.83 -27.94
N TYR A 210 3.93 -42.35 -29.09
CA TYR A 210 3.83 -43.77 -29.45
C TYR A 210 5.19 -44.44 -29.21
N ALA A 211 5.31 -45.25 -28.16
CA ALA A 211 6.50 -46.06 -27.93
C ALA A 211 6.36 -47.39 -28.69
N GLY A 212 7.04 -47.52 -29.83
CA GLY A 212 7.16 -48.80 -30.53
C GLY A 212 8.26 -49.64 -29.89
N ALA A 213 7.90 -50.80 -29.35
CA ALA A 213 8.87 -51.78 -28.86
C ALA A 213 9.44 -52.58 -30.03
N ALA A 214 10.35 -51.97 -30.81
CA ALA A 214 11.33 -52.65 -31.63
C ALA A 214 12.39 -51.65 -32.09
N ALA A 215 13.66 -51.94 -31.76
CA ALA A 215 14.87 -51.16 -32.03
C ALA A 215 15.04 -49.85 -31.24
N VAL A 216 16.21 -49.78 -30.63
CA VAL A 216 16.66 -48.81 -29.61
C VAL A 216 16.66 -47.39 -30.16
N TYR A 217 15.78 -46.54 -29.62
CA TYR A 217 15.98 -45.10 -29.63
C TYR A 217 15.70 -44.54 -28.24
N THR A 218 16.72 -43.94 -27.65
CA THR A 218 16.62 -43.18 -26.41
C THR A 218 15.99 -41.83 -26.75
N THR A 219 14.73 -41.61 -26.38
CA THR A 219 14.09 -40.30 -26.49
C THR A 219 14.10 -39.62 -25.12
N ALA A 220 14.86 -38.53 -25.00
CA ALA A 220 14.87 -37.65 -23.83
C ALA A 220 14.02 -36.41 -24.14
N LEU A 221 13.10 -36.07 -23.23
CA LEU A 221 12.25 -34.88 -23.31
C LEU A 221 12.60 -33.95 -22.14
N THR A 222 13.01 -32.72 -22.45
CA THR A 222 13.18 -31.64 -21.47
C THR A 222 12.14 -30.58 -21.76
N ILE A 223 11.17 -30.41 -20.87
CA ILE A 223 10.18 -29.33 -20.97
C ILE A 223 10.77 -28.12 -20.27
N ARG A 224 11.00 -27.04 -21.00
CA ARG A 224 11.39 -25.74 -20.43
C ARG A 224 10.16 -24.84 -20.35
N PRO A 225 10.03 -24.01 -19.31
CA PRO A 225 9.03 -22.96 -19.30
C PRO A 225 9.22 -22.04 -20.52
N ALA A 226 8.12 -21.52 -21.04
CA ALA A 226 8.20 -20.44 -22.03
C ALA A 226 8.67 -19.18 -21.29
N ASN A 227 9.74 -18.54 -21.79
CA ASN A 227 10.16 -17.21 -21.36
C ASN A 227 9.00 -16.22 -21.44
#